data_AF-A0A7W0XU79-F1
#
_entry.id   AF-A0A7W0XU79-F1
#
_cell.length_a   1.000
_cell.length_b   1.000
_cell.length_c   1.000
_cell.angle_alpha   90.00
_cell.angle_beta   90.00
_cell.angle_gamma   90.00
#
_symmetry.space_group_name_H-M   'P 1'
#
loop_
_entity.id
_entity.type
_entity.pdbx_description
1 polymer ?
#
loop_
_entity_poly.entity_id
_entity_poly.type
_entity_poly.pdbx_seq_one_letter_code
_entity_poly.pdbx_strand_id
1 'polypeptide(L)'
;ASKEAASKEAAGGPSQLAVATGKAAFFLFLYLEVLDASFSFDGVIGAFAISQDIFIIATGLGVGALYIRSLTVYLVRQGTLDDYVYLEHGAHWAIGALAVLLLVTIKYHIPELITGLIGVAFILGAFLSSIVRNRRVAAEGGRSEDTHVEVGARV
;
A
#
# COMPACT_ATOMS: atom_id res chain seq x y z
N ALA A 1 -63.08 -24.71 21.05
CA ALA A 1 -62.30 -23.69 21.77
C ALA A 1 -61.08 -24.38 22.36
N SER A 2 -59.97 -24.32 21.62
CA SER A 2 -58.79 -23.52 21.95
C SER A 2 -57.91 -24.15 23.02
N LYS A 3 -56.95 -24.96 22.56
CA LYS A 3 -55.62 -25.05 23.19
C LYS A 3 -54.65 -24.38 22.23
N GLU A 4 -54.70 -23.07 22.25
CA GLU A 4 -53.60 -22.20 21.85
C GLU A 4 -52.57 -22.23 22.98
N ALA A 5 -51.38 -22.76 22.74
CA ALA A 5 -50.20 -22.43 23.53
C ALA A 5 -48.92 -22.81 22.76
N ALA A 6 -48.32 -21.78 22.18
CA ALA A 6 -46.89 -21.61 22.01
C ALA A 6 -46.19 -22.49 20.95
N SER A 7 -46.30 -22.02 19.70
CA SER A 7 -45.10 -21.83 18.88
C SER A 7 -44.01 -21.16 19.73
N LYS A 8 -42.95 -21.89 20.06
CA LYS A 8 -41.69 -21.30 20.51
C LYS A 8 -40.82 -21.21 19.27
N GLU A 9 -40.90 -20.07 18.59
CA GLU A 9 -39.86 -19.63 17.65
C GLU A 9 -38.52 -19.70 18.37
N ALA A 10 -37.69 -20.67 17.98
CA ALA A 10 -36.27 -20.69 18.30
C ALA A 10 -35.59 -19.61 17.44
N ALA A 11 -35.84 -18.34 17.76
CA ALA A 11 -35.03 -17.22 17.31
C ALA A 11 -33.71 -17.25 18.10
N GLY A 12 -32.81 -18.14 17.72
CA GLY A 12 -31.46 -18.22 18.27
C GLY A 12 -30.67 -16.99 17.84
N GLY A 13 -30.43 -16.06 18.76
CA GLY A 13 -29.52 -14.94 18.55
C GLY A 13 -28.10 -15.42 18.18
N PRO A 14 -27.27 -14.56 17.57
CA PRO A 14 -25.91 -14.92 17.18
C PRO A 14 -25.14 -15.50 18.39
N SER A 15 -24.39 -16.57 18.15
CA SER A 15 -23.60 -17.20 19.21
C SER A 15 -22.66 -16.19 19.86
N GLN A 16 -22.34 -16.35 21.14
CA GLN A 16 -21.40 -15.43 21.83
C GLN A 16 -20.07 -15.32 21.08
N LEU A 17 -19.64 -16.40 20.41
CA LEU A 17 -18.48 -16.42 19.53
C LEU A 17 -18.69 -15.51 18.30
N ALA A 18 -19.84 -15.60 17.63
CA ALA A 18 -20.17 -14.74 16.48
C ALA A 18 -20.22 -13.25 16.89
N VAL A 19 -20.77 -12.94 18.07
CA VAL A 19 -20.79 -11.58 18.62
C VAL A 19 -19.37 -11.10 18.93
N ALA A 20 -18.53 -11.93 19.54
CA ALA A 20 -17.14 -11.58 19.85
C ALA A 20 -16.31 -11.33 18.58
N THR A 21 -16.42 -12.22 17.58
CA THR A 21 -15.74 -12.07 16.28
C THR A 21 -16.24 -10.85 15.52
N GLY A 22 -17.55 -10.57 15.53
CA GLY A 22 -18.12 -9.38 14.90
C GLY A 22 -17.59 -8.08 15.51
N LYS A 23 -17.46 -8.04 16.84
CA LYS A 23 -16.85 -6.88 17.53
C LYS A 23 -15.37 -6.73 17.16
N ALA A 24 -14.60 -7.81 17.15
CA ALA A 24 -13.19 -7.77 16.75
C ALA A 24 -13.01 -7.28 15.31
N ALA A 25 -13.80 -7.79 14.36
CA ALA A 25 -13.77 -7.38 12.96
C ALA A 25 -14.17 -5.90 12.79
N PHE A 26 -15.17 -5.43 13.55
CA PHE A 26 -15.57 -4.02 13.53
C PHE A 26 -14.47 -3.09 14.05
N PHE A 27 -13.81 -3.43 15.16
CA PHE A 27 -12.69 -2.63 15.67
C PHE A 27 -11.48 -2.66 14.72
N LEU A 28 -11.20 -3.79 14.08
CA LEU A 28 -10.15 -3.88 13.07
C LEU A 28 -10.47 -3.01 11.85
N PHE A 29 -11.71 -3.04 11.35
CA PHE A 29 -12.15 -2.18 10.26
C PHE A 29 -11.96 -0.70 10.63
N LEU A 30 -12.43 -0.29 11.81
CA LEU A 30 -12.30 1.08 12.29
C LEU A 30 -10.83 1.48 12.46
N TYR A 31 -9.98 0.58 12.94
CA TYR A 31 -8.54 0.80 13.04
C TYR A 31 -7.90 1.05 11.67
N LEU A 32 -8.23 0.23 10.66
CA LEU A 32 -7.68 0.39 9.31
C LEU A 32 -8.17 1.68 8.63
N GLU A 33 -9.45 2.02 8.77
CA GLU A 33 -10.01 3.27 8.24
C GLU A 33 -9.39 4.51 8.90
N VAL A 34 -9.09 4.46 10.21
CA VAL A 34 -8.39 5.55 10.89
C VAL A 34 -6.96 5.72 10.38
N LEU A 35 -6.25 4.62 10.10
CA LEU A 35 -4.93 4.69 9.47
C LEU A 35 -4.99 5.32 8.07
N ASP A 36 -5.97 4.90 7.24
CA ASP A 36 -6.18 5.45 5.90
C ASP A 36 -6.61 6.94 5.94
N ALA A 37 -7.46 7.30 6.89
CA ALA A 37 -7.88 8.69 7.13
C ALA A 37 -6.72 9.58 7.63
N SER A 38 -5.85 9.04 8.48
CA SER A 38 -4.69 9.79 9.01
C SER A 38 -3.66 10.08 7.91
N PHE A 39 -3.39 9.11 7.03
CA PHE A 39 -2.47 9.31 5.91
C PHE A 39 -3.07 10.19 4.80
N SER A 40 -4.39 10.14 4.59
CA SER A 40 -5.05 11.03 3.63
C SER A 40 -5.20 12.46 4.13
N PHE A 41 -5.24 12.68 5.45
CA PHE A 41 -5.27 14.02 6.04
C PHE A 41 -4.00 14.83 5.75
N ASP A 42 -2.83 14.19 5.73
CA ASP A 42 -1.57 14.83 5.34
C ASP A 42 -1.63 15.39 3.90
N GLY A 43 -2.32 14.67 3.01
CA GLY A 43 -2.59 15.13 1.65
C GLY A 43 -3.44 16.39 1.57
N VAL A 44 -4.37 16.60 2.51
CA VAL A 44 -5.19 17.82 2.60
C VAL A 44 -4.36 19.00 3.09
N ILE A 45 -3.53 18.79 4.12
CA ILE A 45 -2.62 19.81 4.65
C ILE A 45 -1.62 20.25 3.57
N GLY A 46 -1.01 19.30 2.85
CA GLY A 46 -0.14 19.61 1.73
C GLY A 46 -0.84 20.30 0.56
N ALA A 47 -2.11 19.98 0.28
CA ALA A 47 -2.89 20.67 -0.75
C ALA A 47 -3.18 22.14 -0.39
N PHE A 48 -3.38 22.44 0.90
CA PHE A 48 -3.53 23.81 1.40
C PHE A 48 -2.26 24.66 1.27
N ALA A 49 -1.08 24.04 1.14
CA ALA A 49 0.15 24.76 0.83
C ALA A 49 0.17 25.31 -0.61
N ILE A 50 -0.69 24.78 -1.50
CA ILE A 50 -0.74 25.15 -2.94
C ILE A 50 -1.95 26.04 -3.25
N SER A 51 -3.11 25.75 -2.67
CA SER A 51 -4.37 26.46 -2.96
C SER A 51 -5.24 26.57 -1.72
N GLN A 52 -6.06 27.62 -1.64
CA GLN A 52 -7.10 27.79 -0.62
C GLN A 52 -8.51 27.52 -1.14
N ASP A 53 -8.66 27.22 -2.43
CA ASP A 53 -9.95 26.89 -3.03
C ASP A 53 -10.34 25.45 -2.70
N ILE A 54 -11.38 25.30 -1.88
CA ILE A 54 -11.89 24.01 -1.42
C ILE A 54 -12.33 23.11 -2.58
N PHE A 55 -12.82 23.66 -3.70
CA PHE A 55 -13.28 22.86 -4.83
C PHE A 55 -12.11 22.25 -5.60
N ILE A 56 -11.01 22.98 -5.73
CA ILE A 56 -9.78 22.47 -6.37
C ILE A 56 -9.17 21.37 -5.51
N ILE A 57 -9.05 21.60 -4.20
CA ILE A 57 -8.55 20.63 -3.22
C ILE A 57 -9.43 19.37 -3.23
N ALA A 58 -10.74 19.51 -3.06
CA ALA A 58 -11.68 18.39 -3.01
C ALA A 58 -11.67 17.57 -4.30
N THR A 59 -11.57 18.22 -5.46
CA THR A 59 -11.48 17.52 -6.76
C THR A 59 -10.16 16.77 -6.90
N GLY A 60 -9.04 17.41 -6.57
CA GLY A 60 -7.71 16.81 -6.64
C GLY A 60 -7.55 15.61 -5.70
N LEU A 61 -7.93 15.78 -4.43
CA LEU A 61 -7.93 14.69 -3.45
C LEU A 61 -8.97 13.62 -3.76
N GLY A 62 -10.15 13.99 -4.27
CA GLY A 62 -11.17 13.02 -4.66
C GLY A 62 -10.70 12.07 -5.76
N VAL A 63 -10.09 12.62 -6.82
CA VAL A 63 -9.50 11.81 -7.90
C VAL A 63 -8.28 11.04 -7.40
N GLY A 64 -7.39 11.69 -6.64
CA GLY A 64 -6.18 11.08 -6.10
C GLY A 64 -6.47 9.91 -5.15
N ALA A 65 -7.41 10.07 -4.23
CA ALA A 65 -7.82 9.02 -3.28
C ALA A 65 -8.42 7.82 -4.01
N LEU A 66 -9.28 8.03 -5.01
CA LEU A 66 -9.81 6.93 -5.83
C LEU A 66 -8.69 6.21 -6.60
N TYR A 67 -7.71 6.94 -7.14
CA TYR A 67 -6.57 6.36 -7.85
C TYR A 67 -5.69 5.52 -6.92
N ILE A 68 -5.21 6.08 -5.80
CA ILE A 68 -4.37 5.36 -4.84
C ILE A 68 -5.10 4.16 -4.25
N ARG A 69 -6.39 4.29 -3.92
CA ARG A 69 -7.20 3.17 -3.45
C ARG A 69 -7.32 2.07 -4.49
N SER A 70 -7.51 2.41 -5.76
CA SER A 70 -7.57 1.42 -6.83
C SER A 70 -6.23 0.71 -7.02
N LEU A 71 -5.11 1.44 -6.86
CA LEU A 71 -3.76 0.91 -6.96
C LEU A 71 -3.45 -0.08 -5.84
N THR A 72 -3.78 0.23 -4.58
CA THR A 72 -3.52 -0.68 -3.46
C THR A 72 -4.32 -1.98 -3.61
N VAL A 73 -5.59 -1.91 -4.00
CA VAL A 73 -6.42 -3.10 -4.28
C VAL A 73 -5.86 -3.92 -5.45
N TYR A 74 -5.39 -3.25 -6.52
CA TYR A 74 -4.78 -3.92 -7.67
C TYR A 74 -3.49 -4.65 -7.30
N LEU A 75 -2.58 -3.99 -6.57
CA LEU A 75 -1.30 -4.57 -6.14
C LEU A 75 -1.49 -5.73 -5.17
N VAL A 76 -2.43 -5.63 -4.22
CA VAL A 76 -2.77 -6.73 -3.30
C VAL A 76 -3.31 -7.95 -4.04
N ARG A 77 -4.15 -7.75 -5.07
CA ARG A 77 -4.71 -8.86 -5.85
C ARG A 77 -3.69 -9.55 -6.75
N GLN A 78 -2.73 -8.81 -7.29
CA GLN A 78 -1.73 -9.36 -8.20
C GLN A 78 -0.63 -10.14 -7.48
N GLY A 79 -0.42 -9.92 -6.17
CA GLY A 79 0.61 -10.65 -5.41
C GLY A 79 2.04 -10.48 -5.94
N THR A 80 2.26 -9.55 -6.88
CA THR A 80 3.51 -9.36 -7.63
C THR A 80 4.60 -8.62 -6.85
N LEU A 81 4.45 -8.43 -5.54
CA LEU A 81 5.49 -7.84 -4.70
C LEU A 81 6.70 -8.76 -4.53
N ASP A 82 6.51 -10.08 -4.59
CA ASP A 82 7.58 -11.07 -4.41
C ASP A 82 8.59 -11.11 -5.59
N ASP A 83 8.24 -10.56 -6.76
CA ASP A 83 9.12 -10.51 -7.94
C ASP A 83 10.06 -9.28 -7.96
N TYR A 84 9.89 -8.32 -7.04
CA TYR A 84 10.61 -7.04 -7.03
C TYR A 84 11.58 -6.92 -5.84
N VAL A 85 12.64 -7.73 -5.85
CA VAL A 85 13.71 -7.83 -4.81
C VAL A 85 14.30 -6.48 -4.35
N TYR A 86 14.28 -5.45 -5.20
CA TYR A 86 14.85 -4.13 -4.89
C TYR A 86 13.82 -3.08 -4.42
N LEU A 87 12.52 -3.36 -4.56
CA LEU A 87 11.47 -2.42 -4.15
C LEU A 87 11.35 -2.34 -2.62
N GLU A 88 11.56 -3.47 -1.93
CA GLU A 88 11.59 -3.52 -0.46
C GLU A 88 12.69 -2.62 0.12
N HIS A 89 13.90 -2.67 -0.45
CA HIS A 89 15.01 -1.83 -0.02
C HIS A 89 14.72 -0.35 -0.31
N GLY A 90 14.14 -0.04 -1.47
CA GLY A 90 13.72 1.32 -1.82
C GLY A 90 12.73 1.92 -0.82
N ALA A 91 11.76 1.13 -0.36
CA ALA A 91 10.78 1.54 0.65
C ALA A 91 11.45 1.85 2.00
N HIS A 92 12.38 1.02 2.46
CA HIS A 92 13.14 1.27 3.70
C HIS A 92 14.01 2.53 3.60
N TRP A 93 14.69 2.76 2.48
CA TRP A 93 15.47 3.99 2.26
C TRP A 93 14.59 5.24 2.22
N ALA A 94 13.40 5.17 1.63
CA ALA A 94 12.45 6.27 1.61
C ALA A 94 11.97 6.63 3.03
N ILE A 95 11.61 5.63 3.84
CA ILE A 95 11.18 5.84 5.24
C ILE A 95 12.33 6.43 6.08
N GLY A 96 13.55 5.91 5.94
CA GLY A 96 14.71 6.44 6.65
C GLY A 96 15.04 7.90 6.28
N ALA A 97 14.99 8.23 4.99
CA ALA A 97 15.21 9.60 4.50
C ALA A 97 14.14 10.57 5.02
N LEU A 98 12.87 10.15 4.99
CA LEU A 98 11.76 10.95 5.53
C LEU A 98 11.88 11.17 7.04
N ALA A 99 12.24 10.15 7.81
CA ALA A 99 12.42 10.28 9.26
C ALA A 99 13.50 11.33 9.60
N VAL A 100 14.63 11.33 8.88
CA VAL A 100 15.69 12.33 9.05
C VAL A 100 15.22 13.72 8.62
N LEU A 101 14.54 13.84 7.47
CA LEU A 101 14.00 15.10 6.99
C LEU A 101 13.01 15.72 7.99
N LEU A 102 12.06 14.92 8.50
CA LEU A 102 11.10 15.35 9.51
C LEU A 102 11.79 15.80 10.81
N LEU A 103 12.87 15.14 11.22
CA LEU A 103 13.67 15.55 12.38
C LEU A 103 14.37 16.90 12.15
N VAL A 104 14.93 17.12 10.95
CA VAL A 104 15.57 18.39 10.57
C VAL A 104 14.54 19.53 10.50
N THR A 105 13.32 19.24 10.05
CA THR A 105 12.23 20.22 9.93
C THR A 105 11.86 20.88 11.26
N ILE A 106 12.11 20.21 12.40
CA ILE A 106 11.87 20.79 13.73
C ILE A 106 12.73 22.05 13.96
N LYS A 107 13.94 22.09 13.40
CA LYS A 107 14.89 23.21 13.58
C LYS A 107 14.96 24.14 12.36
N TYR A 108 14.75 23.61 11.16
CA TYR A 108 14.83 24.35 9.90
C TYR A 108 13.50 24.24 9.15
N HIS A 109 12.91 25.36 8.75
CA HIS A 109 11.66 25.32 8.01
C HIS A 109 11.91 24.79 6.58
N ILE A 110 11.53 23.54 6.32
CA ILE A 110 11.61 22.92 5.00
C ILE A 110 10.20 22.86 4.41
N PRO A 111 9.97 23.41 3.20
CA PRO A 111 8.69 23.28 2.53
C PRO A 111 8.28 21.81 2.35
N GLU A 112 7.04 21.50 2.70
CA GLU A 112 6.45 20.16 2.58
C GLU A 112 6.58 19.60 1.15
N LEU A 113 6.47 20.48 0.15
CA LEU A 113 6.69 20.13 -1.25
C LEU A 113 8.08 19.53 -1.49
N ILE A 114 9.14 20.10 -0.91
CA ILE A 114 10.52 19.61 -1.10
C ILE A 114 10.68 18.26 -0.40
N THR A 115 10.20 18.14 0.83
CA THR A 115 10.22 16.89 1.61
C THR A 115 9.47 15.77 0.88
N GLY A 116 8.29 16.07 0.34
CA GLY A 116 7.49 15.13 -0.45
C GLY A 116 8.16 14.72 -1.76
N LEU A 117 8.75 15.67 -2.49
CA LEU A 117 9.46 15.38 -3.74
C LEU A 117 10.68 14.48 -3.52
N ILE A 118 11.40 14.62 -2.42
CA ILE A 118 12.52 13.74 -2.08
C ILE A 118 12.02 12.31 -1.86
N GLY A 119 10.93 12.12 -1.10
CA GLY A 119 10.31 10.82 -0.91
C GLY A 119 9.89 10.18 -2.24
N VAL A 120 9.20 10.93 -3.09
CA VAL A 120 8.79 10.49 -4.43
C VAL A 120 10.01 10.11 -5.30
N ALA A 121 11.08 10.90 -5.26
CA ALA A 121 12.30 10.61 -6.02
C ALA A 121 12.96 9.28 -5.61
N PHE A 122 13.01 8.97 -4.30
CA PHE A 122 13.52 7.68 -3.82
C PHE A 122 12.65 6.50 -4.25
N ILE A 123 11.32 6.63 -4.13
CA ILE A 123 10.38 5.57 -4.50
C ILE A 123 10.40 5.33 -6.01
N LEU A 124 10.28 6.37 -6.84
CA LEU A 124 10.32 6.26 -8.30
C LEU A 124 11.67 5.77 -8.79
N GLY A 125 12.78 6.23 -8.19
CA GLY A 125 14.13 5.76 -8.52
C GLY A 125 14.29 4.27 -8.24
N ALA A 126 13.82 3.79 -7.08
CA ALA A 126 13.84 2.37 -6.74
C ALA A 126 12.95 1.54 -7.66
N PHE A 127 11.75 2.04 -7.97
CA PHE A 127 10.81 1.39 -8.89
C PHE A 127 11.38 1.26 -10.30
N LEU A 128 11.93 2.34 -10.86
CA LEU A 128 12.58 2.34 -12.18
C LEU A 128 13.80 1.42 -12.21
N SER A 129 14.64 1.46 -11.18
CA SER A 129 15.79 0.56 -11.02
C SER A 129 15.34 -0.90 -11.03
N SER A 130 14.24 -1.21 -10.35
CA SER A 130 13.70 -2.56 -10.29
C SER A 130 13.11 -3.03 -11.63
N ILE A 131 12.40 -2.18 -12.37
CA ILE A 131 11.93 -2.49 -13.73
C ILE A 131 13.11 -2.73 -14.68
N VAL A 132 14.12 -1.85 -14.65
CA VAL A 132 15.29 -1.95 -15.53
C VAL A 132 16.06 -3.24 -15.26
N ARG A 133 16.20 -3.63 -13.98
CA ARG A 133 16.81 -4.91 -13.60
C ARG A 133 15.96 -6.10 -14.03
N ASN A 134 14.65 -6.08 -13.80
CA ASN A 134 13.76 -7.16 -14.23
C ASN A 134 13.84 -7.39 -15.75
N ARG A 135 13.94 -6.31 -16.54
CA ARG A 135 14.15 -6.38 -17.99
C ARG A 135 15.53 -6.90 -18.39
N ARG A 136 16.58 -6.59 -17.62
CA ARG A 136 17.94 -7.12 -17.86
C ARG A 136 18.05 -8.60 -17.54
N VAL A 137 17.47 -9.05 -16.43
CA VAL A 137 17.43 -10.48 -16.06
C VAL A 137 16.63 -11.28 -17.09
N ALA A 138 15.50 -10.74 -17.58
CA ALA A 138 14.74 -11.35 -18.68
C ALA A 138 15.51 -11.39 -20.02
N ALA A 139 16.41 -10.43 -20.27
CA ALA A 139 17.26 -10.41 -21.47
C ALA A 139 18.52 -11.30 -21.35
N GLU A 140 18.95 -11.61 -20.13
CA GLU A 140 20.08 -12.53 -19.85
C GLU A 140 19.63 -13.99 -19.75
N GLY A 141 18.35 -14.26 -19.45
CA GLY A 141 17.74 -15.61 -19.46
C GLY A 141 17.63 -16.28 -20.84
N GLY A 142 18.04 -15.61 -21.93
CA GLY A 142 18.10 -16.19 -23.28
C GLY A 142 19.51 -16.63 -23.73
N ARG A 143 20.49 -16.75 -22.82
CA ARG A 143 21.89 -17.08 -23.17
C ARG A 143 22.52 -18.23 -22.35
N SER A 144 21.71 -19.07 -21.72
CA SER A 144 22.20 -20.21 -20.92
C SER A 144 21.86 -21.59 -21.50
N GLU A 145 21.36 -21.66 -22.73
CA GLU A 145 21.19 -22.90 -23.49
C GLU A 145 22.31 -22.95 -24.55
N ASP A 146 23.52 -23.41 -24.17
CA ASP A 146 24.54 -24.06 -25.03
C ASP A 146 25.96 -24.11 -24.42
N THR A 147 26.13 -24.48 -23.14
CA THR A 147 27.48 -24.85 -22.65
C THR A 147 27.50 -26.01 -21.66
N HIS A 148 26.62 -27.00 -21.85
CA HIS A 148 26.73 -28.27 -21.12
C HIS A 148 26.45 -29.51 -22.00
N VAL A 149 26.95 -29.49 -23.25
CA VAL A 149 27.08 -30.71 -24.06
C VAL A 149 28.46 -30.71 -24.73
N GLU A 150 29.54 -31.00 -23.99
CA GLU A 150 30.81 -31.54 -24.55
C GLU A 150 31.91 -31.79 -23.49
N VAL A 151 31.72 -32.64 -22.47
CA VAL A 151 32.90 -33.20 -21.74
C VAL A 151 32.73 -34.68 -21.32
N GLY A 152 31.67 -35.38 -21.73
CA GLY A 152 31.33 -36.70 -21.16
C GLY A 152 31.54 -37.94 -22.06
N ALA A 153 32.15 -37.84 -23.24
CA ALA A 153 32.11 -38.94 -24.22
C ALA A 153 33.45 -39.36 -24.84
N ARG A 154 34.59 -38.96 -24.28
CA ARG A 154 35.89 -39.51 -24.67
C ARG A 154 36.82 -39.60 -23.46
N VAL A 155 36.88 -40.78 -22.86
CA VAL A 155 38.07 -41.63 -22.58
C VAL A 155 37.59 -42.88 -21.87
#